data_AF-E4XB58-F1
#
_entry.id   AF-E4XB58-F1
#
_cell.length_a   1.000
_cell.length_b   1.000
_cell.length_c   1.000
_cell.angle_alpha   90.00
_cell.angle_beta   90.00
_cell.angle_gamma   90.00
#
_symmetry.space_group_name_H-M   'P 1'
#
loop_
_entity.id
_entity.type
_entity.pdbx_description
1 polymer ?
#
loop_
_entity_poly.entity_id
_entity_poly.type
_entity_poly.pdbx_seq_one_letter_code
_entity_poly.pdbx_strand_id
1 'polypeptide(L)'
;MPSLKYLIGLVLVAVGGAYAQCAEGKYGGADGCNICGSCLEDKACDYDTGFCWDDNTDKEKRNCASGYTSQQCNVPVCPGDCTSAGGFCAGPDKCVCPDLLAERKDDMGQSTCYSLRADGLKGAGIAILVLIASIFSCRLVHAMNH
;
A
#
# COMPACT_ATOMS: atom_id res chain seq x y z
N MET A 1 -42.64 -12.15 59.39
CA MET A 1 -42.77 -12.53 57.96
C MET A 1 -43.10 -11.27 57.18
N PRO A 2 -42.09 -10.66 56.53
CA PRO A 2 -42.08 -10.68 55.06
C PRO A 2 -40.71 -11.11 54.49
N SER A 3 -40.77 -12.17 53.68
CA SER A 3 -40.22 -12.27 52.32
C SER A 3 -38.71 -12.03 52.10
N LEU A 4 -37.95 -13.08 52.39
CA LEU A 4 -36.58 -13.44 51.99
C LEU A 4 -36.29 -13.42 50.46
N LYS A 5 -37.14 -12.81 49.63
CA LYS A 5 -37.10 -12.92 48.16
C LYS A 5 -36.20 -11.89 47.46
N TYR A 6 -35.66 -10.90 48.18
CA TYR A 6 -34.90 -9.79 47.57
C TYR A 6 -33.38 -9.96 47.56
N LEU A 7 -32.84 -11.01 48.18
CA LEU A 7 -31.38 -11.23 48.26
C LEU A 7 -30.80 -12.08 47.12
N ILE A 8 -31.63 -12.64 46.24
CA ILE A 8 -31.18 -13.50 45.13
C ILE A 8 -30.94 -12.70 43.83
N GLY A 9 -31.35 -11.43 43.78
CA GLY A 9 -31.28 -10.61 42.56
C GLY A 9 -29.93 -9.95 42.25
N LEU A 10 -28.94 -10.02 43.15
CA LEU A 10 -27.73 -9.18 43.07
C LEU A 10 -26.42 -9.94 42.76
N VAL A 11 -26.48 -11.24 42.43
CA VAL A 11 -25.28 -12.08 42.25
C VAL A 11 -25.23 -12.75 40.85
N LEU A 12 -25.95 -12.20 39.88
CA LEU A 12 -25.76 -12.51 38.46
C LEU A 12 -25.24 -11.28 37.71
N VAL A 13 -24.26 -10.57 38.31
CA VAL A 13 -23.25 -9.88 37.51
C VAL A 13 -22.44 -11.00 36.87
N ALA A 14 -23.02 -11.51 35.78
CA ALA A 14 -22.38 -12.42 34.88
C ALA A 14 -20.99 -11.85 34.60
N VAL A 15 -20.00 -12.70 34.81
CA VAL A 15 -18.65 -12.58 34.27
C VAL A 15 -18.80 -12.62 32.74
N GLY A 16 -19.37 -11.57 32.17
CA GLY A 16 -19.31 -11.28 30.74
C GLY A 16 -17.92 -10.71 30.54
N GLY A 17 -17.02 -11.55 30.04
CA GLY A 17 -15.70 -11.11 29.63
C GLY A 17 -15.83 -9.84 28.80
N ALA A 18 -15.01 -8.84 29.14
CA ALA A 18 -14.94 -7.60 28.39
C ALA A 18 -14.37 -7.90 27.00
N TYR A 19 -15.20 -8.37 26.07
CA TYR A 19 -14.96 -8.10 24.67
C TYR A 19 -15.10 -6.59 24.57
N ALA A 20 -13.98 -5.90 24.36
CA ALA A 20 -13.99 -4.48 24.08
C ALA A 20 -14.91 -4.30 22.85
N GLN A 21 -16.12 -3.78 23.07
CA GLN A 21 -17.04 -3.47 21.98
C GLN A 21 -16.43 -2.30 21.21
N CYS A 22 -15.63 -2.63 20.20
CA CYS A 22 -15.04 -1.65 19.33
C CYS A 22 -16.14 -0.99 18.48
N ALA A 23 -16.04 0.32 18.28
CA ALA A 23 -16.94 1.06 17.42
C ALA A 23 -16.93 0.50 15.99
N GLU A 24 -17.99 0.76 15.22
CA GLU A 24 -18.11 0.34 13.82
C GLU A 24 -16.83 0.67 13.01
N GLY A 25 -16.37 -0.28 12.19
CA GLY A 25 -15.12 -0.15 11.42
C GLY A 25 -13.83 -0.45 12.21
N LYS A 26 -13.93 -0.99 13.44
CA LYS A 26 -12.81 -1.44 14.24
C LYS A 26 -12.99 -2.87 14.74
N TYR A 27 -11.89 -3.59 14.92
CA TYR A 27 -11.85 -4.96 15.45
C TYR A 27 -11.03 -5.04 16.74
N GLY A 28 -11.37 -5.97 17.62
CA GLY A 28 -10.65 -6.20 18.87
C GLY A 28 -9.37 -7.00 18.64
N GLY A 29 -8.24 -6.47 19.09
CA GLY A 29 -6.95 -7.18 19.11
C GLY A 29 -6.32 -7.17 20.50
N ALA A 30 -5.16 -7.82 20.63
CA ALA A 30 -4.39 -7.90 21.87
C ALA A 30 -4.04 -6.52 22.46
N ASP A 31 -3.89 -5.51 21.59
CA ASP A 31 -3.52 -4.13 21.93
C ASP A 31 -4.74 -3.18 22.03
N GLY A 32 -5.97 -3.68 21.88
CA GLY A 32 -7.20 -2.90 21.90
C GLY A 32 -7.93 -2.83 20.55
N CYS A 33 -8.67 -1.74 20.29
CA CYS A 33 -9.47 -1.60 19.07
C CYS A 33 -8.62 -1.12 17.87
N ASN A 34 -8.37 -2.04 16.95
CA ASN A 34 -7.66 -1.80 15.69
C ASN A 34 -8.61 -1.37 14.57
N ILE A 35 -8.11 -0.62 13.59
CA ILE A 35 -8.91 -0.15 12.46
C ILE A 35 -9.01 -1.27 11.41
N CYS A 36 -10.21 -1.49 10.88
CA CYS A 36 -10.41 -2.42 9.78
C CYS A 36 -9.84 -1.87 8.46
N GLY A 37 -9.28 -2.74 7.63
CA GLY A 37 -8.82 -2.35 6.30
C GLY A 37 -9.96 -2.19 5.29
N SER A 38 -9.60 -2.02 4.02
CA SER A 38 -10.54 -1.73 2.95
C SER A 38 -11.21 -3.01 2.42
N CYS A 39 -12.21 -3.51 3.17
CA CYS A 39 -13.11 -4.56 2.69
C CYS A 39 -14.05 -4.03 1.60
N LEU A 40 -14.62 -4.92 0.80
CA LEU A 40 -15.62 -4.58 -0.23
C LEU A 40 -16.85 -3.85 0.37
N GLU A 41 -17.48 -2.95 -0.39
CA GLU A 41 -18.53 -2.02 0.07
C GLU A 41 -19.73 -2.68 0.79
N ASP A 42 -19.98 -3.96 0.54
CA ASP A 42 -21.10 -4.72 1.11
C ASP A 42 -20.72 -5.67 2.27
N LYS A 43 -19.44 -5.68 2.69
CA LYS A 43 -18.93 -6.61 3.73
C LYS A 43 -18.18 -5.85 4.81
N ALA A 44 -18.70 -5.91 6.04
CA ALA A 44 -17.97 -5.48 7.22
C ALA A 44 -16.82 -6.46 7.52
N CYS A 45 -15.71 -5.93 8.03
CA CYS A 45 -14.63 -6.73 8.61
C CYS A 45 -15.14 -7.56 9.80
N ASP A 46 -14.51 -8.70 10.02
CA ASP A 46 -14.71 -9.50 11.22
C ASP A 46 -14.25 -8.74 12.47
N TYR A 47 -15.10 -8.62 13.49
CA TYR A 47 -14.84 -7.82 14.68
C TYR A 47 -13.82 -8.44 15.64
N ASP A 48 -13.51 -9.74 15.51
CA ASP A 48 -12.54 -10.44 16.36
C ASP A 48 -11.15 -10.53 15.70
N THR A 49 -11.09 -10.62 14.37
CA THR A 49 -9.84 -10.87 13.62
C THR A 49 -9.44 -9.73 12.69
N GLY A 50 -10.37 -8.84 12.36
CA GLY A 50 -10.16 -7.76 11.39
C GLY A 50 -10.09 -8.24 9.94
N PHE A 51 -10.42 -9.50 9.67
CA PHE A 51 -10.33 -10.08 8.33
C PHE A 51 -11.54 -9.73 7.45
N CYS A 52 -11.28 -9.54 6.16
CA CYS A 52 -12.31 -9.32 5.15
C CYS A 52 -12.62 -10.66 4.46
N TRP A 53 -13.57 -11.40 5.03
CA TRP A 53 -14.05 -12.65 4.44
C TRP A 53 -15.05 -12.38 3.30
N ASP A 54 -15.04 -13.22 2.26
CA ASP A 54 -16.22 -13.39 1.41
C ASP A 54 -17.35 -14.02 2.25
N ASP A 55 -18.61 -13.98 1.78
CA ASP A 55 -19.72 -14.68 2.43
C ASP A 55 -19.26 -16.07 2.90
N ASN A 56 -19.71 -16.46 4.10
CA ASN A 56 -19.28 -17.60 4.95
C ASN A 56 -19.04 -18.97 4.27
N THR A 57 -19.20 -19.08 2.96
CA THR A 57 -18.96 -20.22 2.08
C THR A 57 -17.49 -20.46 1.72
N ASP A 58 -16.61 -19.43 1.61
CA ASP A 58 -15.22 -19.63 1.20
C ASP A 58 -14.21 -18.71 1.94
N LYS A 59 -13.65 -19.19 3.05
CA LYS A 59 -12.58 -18.51 3.81
C LYS A 59 -11.26 -18.33 3.02
N GLU A 60 -11.17 -18.84 1.80
CA GLU A 60 -10.01 -18.65 0.93
C GLU A 60 -10.21 -17.50 -0.09
N LYS A 61 -11.46 -17.10 -0.35
CA LYS A 61 -11.76 -15.93 -1.20
C LYS A 61 -11.80 -14.67 -0.33
N ARG A 62 -10.90 -13.74 -0.65
CA ARG A 62 -10.73 -12.47 0.06
C ARG A 62 -11.45 -11.37 -0.71
N ASN A 63 -12.36 -10.65 -0.03
CA ASN A 63 -13.10 -9.53 -0.61
C ASN A 63 -12.48 -8.19 -0.20
N CYS A 64 -11.27 -7.94 -0.71
CA CYS A 64 -10.65 -6.62 -0.62
C CYS A 64 -11.23 -5.69 -1.68
N ALA A 65 -11.40 -4.41 -1.32
CA ALA A 65 -11.65 -3.36 -2.29
C ALA A 65 -10.55 -3.35 -3.37
N SER A 66 -10.90 -2.88 -4.56
CA SER A 66 -9.97 -2.85 -5.70
C SER A 66 -8.67 -2.14 -5.31
N GLY A 67 -7.53 -2.79 -5.60
CA GLY A 67 -6.22 -2.25 -5.27
C GLY A 67 -5.75 -2.48 -3.83
N TYR A 68 -6.41 -3.34 -3.05
CA TYR A 68 -5.93 -3.78 -1.74
C TYR A 68 -5.71 -5.30 -1.68
N THR A 69 -4.80 -5.73 -0.81
CA THR A 69 -4.39 -7.11 -0.57
C THR A 69 -4.15 -7.32 0.94
N SER A 70 -3.72 -8.53 1.32
CA SER A 70 -3.67 -9.10 2.68
C SER A 70 -5.01 -9.64 3.20
N GLN A 71 -4.97 -10.40 4.30
CA GLN A 71 -6.17 -10.94 4.97
C GLN A 71 -7.06 -9.84 5.58
N GLN A 72 -6.45 -8.72 5.95
CA GLN A 72 -7.13 -7.56 6.54
C GLN A 72 -7.40 -6.46 5.51
N CYS A 73 -7.03 -6.67 4.23
CA CYS A 73 -7.14 -5.66 3.16
C CYS A 73 -6.52 -4.30 3.52
N ASN A 74 -5.43 -4.32 4.30
CA ASN A 74 -4.73 -3.12 4.76
C ASN A 74 -3.43 -2.84 3.97
N VAL A 75 -3.05 -3.73 3.05
CA VAL A 75 -1.88 -3.56 2.19
C VAL A 75 -2.35 -3.10 0.81
N PRO A 76 -1.98 -1.91 0.33
CA PRO A 76 -2.30 -1.49 -1.02
C PRO A 76 -1.50 -2.30 -2.05
N VAL A 77 -2.13 -2.64 -3.17
CA VAL A 77 -1.49 -3.19 -4.35
C VAL A 77 -0.89 -2.03 -5.12
N CYS A 78 0.41 -2.12 -5.38
CA CYS A 78 1.15 -1.08 -6.09
C CYS A 78 0.77 -1.02 -7.59
N PRO A 79 0.56 0.19 -8.14
CA PRO A 79 0.40 0.36 -9.58
C PRO A 79 1.76 0.28 -10.28
N GLY A 80 1.81 -0.48 -11.38
CA GLY A 80 2.99 -0.59 -12.25
C GLY A 80 4.28 -1.03 -11.55
N ASP A 81 5.40 -0.43 -11.96
CA ASP A 81 6.75 -0.74 -11.49
C ASP A 81 7.18 0.03 -10.23
N CYS A 82 6.25 0.59 -9.46
CA CYS A 82 6.55 1.40 -8.27
C CYS A 82 7.53 0.70 -7.30
N THR A 83 7.24 -0.56 -6.94
CA THR A 83 8.08 -1.38 -6.06
C THR A 83 9.36 -1.85 -6.74
N SER A 84 9.30 -2.19 -8.03
CA SER A 84 10.46 -2.59 -8.83
C SER A 84 11.54 -1.50 -8.90
N ALA A 85 11.12 -0.24 -8.89
CA ALA A 85 12.00 0.92 -8.92
C ALA A 85 12.49 1.39 -7.54
N GLY A 86 12.16 0.65 -6.47
CA GLY A 86 12.55 0.99 -5.10
C GLY A 86 11.60 1.95 -4.38
N GLY A 87 10.42 2.21 -4.93
CA GLY A 87 9.33 2.92 -4.27
C GLY A 87 8.50 2.01 -3.35
N PHE A 88 7.62 2.60 -2.55
CA PHE A 88 6.61 1.90 -1.78
C PHE A 88 5.25 2.55 -1.97
N CYS A 89 4.17 1.78 -1.82
CA CYS A 89 2.83 2.29 -2.07
C CYS A 89 2.15 2.71 -0.77
N ALA A 90 1.76 3.97 -0.71
CA ALA A 90 0.93 4.49 0.37
C ALA A 90 -0.56 4.27 0.10
N GLY A 91 -0.93 3.94 -1.14
CA GLY A 91 -2.29 3.63 -1.57
C GLY A 91 -2.30 2.98 -2.97
N PRO A 92 -3.46 2.49 -3.43
CA PRO A 92 -3.60 1.77 -4.70
C PRO A 92 -3.17 2.57 -5.94
N ASP A 93 -3.30 3.90 -5.89
CA ASP A 93 -2.90 4.81 -6.98
C ASP A 93 -1.75 5.75 -6.60
N LYS A 94 -1.06 5.43 -5.49
CA LYS A 94 -0.08 6.32 -4.87
C LYS A 94 1.22 5.59 -4.61
N CYS A 95 2.16 5.75 -5.54
CA CYS A 95 3.56 5.40 -5.33
C CYS A 95 4.30 6.51 -4.60
N VAL A 96 5.03 6.17 -3.54
CA VAL A 96 5.93 7.07 -2.81
C VAL A 96 7.37 6.66 -3.12
N CYS A 97 8.14 7.62 -3.62
CA CYS A 97 9.54 7.42 -3.94
C CYS A 97 10.41 7.88 -2.75
N PRO A 98 11.34 7.04 -2.25
CA PRO A 98 12.27 7.43 -1.21
C PRO A 98 13.31 8.45 -1.73
N ASP A 99 14.08 9.00 -0.80
CA ASP A 99 15.14 9.97 -1.12
C ASP A 99 16.01 9.48 -2.28
N LEU A 100 16.31 10.39 -3.21
CA LEU A 100 17.09 10.19 -4.45
C LEU A 100 16.33 9.64 -5.66
N LEU A 101 15.04 9.34 -5.53
CA LEU A 101 14.15 8.96 -6.62
C LEU A 101 13.06 10.03 -6.83
N ALA A 102 12.68 10.30 -8.08
CA ALA A 102 11.55 11.15 -8.43
C ALA A 102 10.37 10.33 -8.92
N GLU A 103 9.17 10.83 -8.67
CA GLU A 103 7.94 10.29 -9.24
C GLU A 103 7.81 10.73 -10.70
N ARG A 104 7.55 9.77 -11.59
CA ARG A 104 7.07 9.99 -12.95
C ARG A 104 5.69 9.37 -13.05
N LYS A 105 4.76 10.11 -13.65
CA LYS A 105 3.45 9.56 -14.03
C LYS A 105 3.45 9.21 -15.51
N ASP A 106 2.93 8.05 -15.84
CA ASP A 106 2.64 7.68 -17.22
C ASP A 106 1.28 8.23 -17.68
N ASP A 107 0.98 8.10 -18.97
CA ASP A 107 -0.29 8.54 -19.56
C ASP A 107 -1.50 7.71 -19.07
N MET A 108 -1.25 6.59 -18.40
CA MET A 108 -2.28 5.75 -17.77
C MET A 108 -2.51 6.12 -16.29
N GLY A 109 -1.82 7.16 -15.79
CA GLY A 109 -1.92 7.63 -14.41
C GLY A 109 -1.13 6.82 -13.39
N GLN A 110 -0.35 5.82 -13.83
CA GLN A 110 0.50 5.01 -12.96
C GLN A 110 1.74 5.82 -12.56
N SER A 111 2.10 5.72 -11.28
CA SER A 111 3.24 6.42 -10.70
C SER A 111 4.42 5.46 -10.55
N THR A 112 5.53 5.79 -11.20
CA THR A 112 6.78 5.03 -11.21
C THR A 112 7.91 5.89 -10.64
N CYS A 113 8.81 5.28 -9.88
CA CYS A 113 9.99 5.95 -9.36
C CYS A 113 11.15 5.85 -10.36
N TYR A 114 11.91 6.93 -10.52
CA TYR A 114 13.13 6.89 -11.34
C TYR A 114 14.25 7.70 -10.69
N SER A 115 15.49 7.28 -10.96
CA SER A 115 16.67 7.97 -10.44
C SER A 115 17.08 9.09 -11.39
N LEU A 116 17.02 10.35 -10.91
CA LEU A 116 17.53 11.50 -11.67
C LEU A 116 19.03 11.35 -11.98
N ARG A 117 19.79 10.65 -11.12
CA ARG A 117 21.22 10.42 -11.35
C ARG A 117 21.47 9.44 -12.48
N ALA A 118 20.67 8.37 -12.58
CA ALA A 118 20.78 7.40 -13.66
C ALA A 118 20.41 8.03 -15.02
N ASP A 119 19.34 8.83 -15.07
CA ASP A 119 18.95 9.54 -16.28
C ASP A 119 19.95 10.66 -16.64
N GLY A 120 20.50 11.34 -15.63
CA GLY A 120 21.58 12.32 -15.83
C GLY A 120 22.83 11.69 -16.43
N LEU A 121 23.22 10.49 -15.98
CA LEU A 121 24.36 9.75 -16.54
C LEU A 121 24.12 9.34 -17.99
N LYS A 122 22.90 8.89 -18.34
CA LYS A 122 22.52 8.59 -19.73
C LYS A 122 22.62 9.83 -20.62
N GLY A 123 22.10 10.97 -20.17
CA GLY A 123 22.18 12.23 -20.91
C GLY A 123 23.62 12.69 -21.12
N ALA A 124 24.44 12.63 -20.07
CA ALA A 124 25.86 12.96 -20.15
C ALA A 124 26.62 12.04 -21.12
N GLY A 125 26.32 10.74 -21.13
CA GLY A 125 26.91 9.79 -22.07
C GLY A 125 26.64 10.13 -23.53
N ILE A 126 25.40 10.54 -23.85
CA ILE A 126 25.02 10.95 -25.21
C ILE A 126 25.75 12.24 -25.61
N ALA A 127 25.82 13.23 -24.72
CA ALA A 127 26.52 14.48 -24.99
C ALA A 127 28.01 14.26 -25.28
N ILE A 128 28.67 13.40 -24.51
CA ILE A 128 30.08 13.05 -24.72
C ILE A 128 30.28 12.38 -26.08
N LEU A 129 29.38 11.45 -26.47
CA LEU A 129 29.45 10.81 -27.79
C LEU A 129 29.33 11.80 -28.94
N VAL A 130 28.42 12.78 -28.85
CA VAL A 130 28.26 13.82 -29.86
C VAL A 130 29.52 14.68 -29.97
N LEU A 131 30.13 15.05 -28.85
CA LEU A 131 31.38 15.81 -28.84
C LEU A 131 32.54 15.03 -29.48
N ILE A 132 32.67 13.75 -29.17
CA ILE A 132 33.67 12.88 -29.78
C ILE A 132 33.47 12.83 -31.30
N ALA A 133 32.24 12.60 -31.77
CA ALA A 133 31.93 12.55 -33.20
C ALA A 133 32.28 13.86 -33.92
N SER A 134 32.00 15.01 -33.29
CA SER A 134 32.32 16.32 -33.84
C SER A 134 33.84 16.57 -33.95
N ILE A 135 34.62 16.15 -32.96
CA ILE A 135 36.09 16.28 -33.00
C ILE A 135 36.67 15.39 -34.10
N PHE A 136 36.16 14.16 -34.23
CA PHE A 136 36.60 13.23 -35.26
C PHE A 136 36.30 13.73 -36.69
N SER A 137 35.11 14.30 -36.93
CA SER A 137 34.76 14.84 -38.24
C SER A 137 35.62 16.05 -38.61
N CYS A 138 35.89 16.96 -37.66
CA CYS A 138 36.83 18.06 -37.90
C CYS A 138 38.24 17.58 -38.27
N ARG A 139 38.74 16.53 -37.60
CA ARG A 139 40.05 15.93 -37.92
C ARG A 139 40.07 15.28 -39.30
N LEU A 140 38.99 14.59 -39.69
CA LEU A 140 38.88 13.95 -40.99
C LEU A 140 38.90 14.98 -42.13
N VAL A 141 38.15 16.07 -41.99
CA VAL A 141 38.12 17.15 -43.00
C VAL A 141 39.48 17.81 -43.15
N HIS A 142 40.19 18.04 -42.04
CA HIS A 142 41.55 18.61 -42.10
C HIS A 142 42.54 17.65 -42.80
N ALA A 143 42.40 16.34 -42.61
CA ALA A 143 43.24 15.35 -43.27
C ALA A 143 42.95 15.18 -44.77
N MET A 144 41.73 15.51 -45.23
CA MET A 144 41.35 15.48 -46.64
C MET A 144 41.74 16.75 -47.42
N ASN A 145 41.97 17.87 -46.72
CA ASN A 145 42.37 19.15 -47.31
C ASN A 145 43.90 19.34 -47.40
N HIS A 146 44.66 18.31 -47.08
CA HIS A 146 46.12 18.24 -47.18
C HIS A 146 46.54 17.13 -48.13
#